data_AF-Q6B3S7-F1
#
_entry.id   AF-Q6B3S7-F1
#
_cell.length_a   1.000
_cell.length_b   1.000
_cell.length_c   1.000
_cell.angle_alpha   90.00
_cell.angle_beta   90.00
_cell.angle_gamma   90.00
#
_symmetry.space_group_name_H-M   'P 1'
#
loop_
_entity.id
_entity.type
_entity.pdbx_description
1 polymer ?
#
loop_
_entity_poly.entity_id
_entity_poly.type
_entity_poly.pdbx_seq_one_letter_code
_entity_poly.pdbx_strand_id
1 'polypeptide(L)'
;QMDVKTTFLHGDLEEEIYMKQPDGFPLKGNEDYVCRLRKSLYGLKQASRQWYKKFEFVMCEQGYKKTTFDHCVFVRKFSENDFIILLLYVDDM
;
A
#
# COMPACT_ATOMS: atom_id res chain seq x y z
N GLN A 1 -1.49 -13.24 -12.60
CA GLN A 1 -2.38 -12.20 -12.07
C GLN A 1 -2.90 -12.62 -10.72
N MET A 2 -2.60 -11.84 -9.69
CA MET A 2 -3.01 -11.99 -8.31
C MET A 2 -3.51 -10.64 -7.80
N ASP A 3 -4.71 -10.63 -7.22
CA ASP A 3 -5.31 -9.46 -6.57
C ASP A 3 -4.95 -9.44 -5.09
N VAL A 4 -4.35 -8.34 -4.64
CA VAL A 4 -4.02 -8.17 -3.22
C VAL A 4 -5.28 -7.75 -2.45
N LYS A 5 -5.63 -8.53 -1.43
CA LYS A 5 -6.77 -8.17 -0.58
C LYS A 5 -6.42 -7.01 0.35
N THR A 6 -7.32 -6.04 0.39
CA THR A 6 -7.23 -4.87 1.28
C THR A 6 -5.93 -4.08 1.13
N THR A 7 -5.42 -3.99 -0.09
CA THR A 7 -4.15 -3.39 -0.50
C THR A 7 -3.78 -2.11 0.25
N PHE A 8 -4.70 -1.15 0.34
CA PHE A 8 -4.41 0.15 0.97
C PHE A 8 -4.18 0.05 2.48
N LEU A 9 -4.76 -0.94 3.18
CA LEU A 9 -4.56 -1.13 4.62
C LEU A 9 -3.13 -1.58 4.97
N HIS A 10 -2.38 -2.10 3.99
CA HIS A 10 -0.98 -2.46 4.18
C HIS A 10 -0.06 -1.24 4.14
N GLY A 11 -0.51 -0.13 3.54
CA GLY A 11 0.24 1.12 3.48
C GLY A 11 0.33 1.80 4.84
N ASP A 12 1.56 2.11 5.27
CA ASP A 12 1.81 2.91 6.46
C ASP A 12 1.56 4.41 6.16
N LEU A 13 1.01 5.15 7.12
CA LEU A 13 0.81 6.60 6.98
C LEU A 13 2.04 7.34 7.52
N GLU A 14 2.59 8.24 6.72
CA GLU A 14 3.66 9.15 7.15
C GLU A 14 3.06 10.38 7.87
N GLU A 15 1.86 10.78 7.48
CA GLU A 15 1.13 11.90 8.06
C GLU A 15 0.12 11.46 9.12
N GLU A 16 -0.17 12.33 10.08
CA GLU A 16 -1.27 12.13 11.00
C GLU A 16 -2.59 12.59 10.38
N ILE A 17 -3.51 11.64 10.15
CA ILE A 17 -4.78 11.89 9.49
C ILE A 17 -5.93 11.51 10.42
N TYR A 18 -6.89 12.42 10.52
CA TYR A 18 -8.13 12.22 11.24
C TYR A 18 -9.31 12.18 10.27
N MET A 19 -10.31 11.39 10.58
CA MET A 19 -11.58 11.35 9.87
C MET A 19 -12.74 11.48 10.83
N LYS A 20 -13.88 11.96 10.32
CA LYS A 20 -15.15 11.92 11.05
C LYS A 20 -15.45 10.46 11.41
N GLN A 21 -16.07 10.25 12.57
CA GLN A 21 -16.58 8.94 12.97
C GLN A 21 -17.52 8.39 11.89
N PRO A 22 -17.40 7.09 11.52
CA PRO A 22 -18.31 6.46 10.58
C PRO A 22 -19.71 6.32 11.19
N ASP A 23 -20.73 6.25 10.34
CA ASP A 23 -22.12 6.11 10.78
C ASP A 23 -22.29 4.84 11.64
N GLY A 24 -23.02 4.99 12.76
CA GLY A 24 -23.23 3.89 13.72
C GLY A 24 -22.11 3.69 14.74
N PHE A 25 -21.00 4.45 14.66
CA PHE A 25 -19.93 4.43 15.66
C PHE A 25 -20.11 5.40 16.84
N PRO A 26 -20.62 6.65 16.65
CA PRO A 26 -20.75 7.60 17.75
C PRO A 26 -21.59 7.05 18.91
N LEU A 27 -21.02 7.06 20.11
CA LEU A 27 -21.74 6.79 21.35
C LEU A 27 -22.23 8.12 21.94
N LYS A 28 -23.34 8.07 22.70
CA LYS A 28 -23.90 9.25 23.37
C LYS A 28 -22.83 9.93 24.23
N GLY A 29 -22.55 11.20 23.95
CA GLY A 29 -21.53 12.00 24.64
C GLY A 29 -20.17 12.08 23.93
N ASN A 30 -19.97 11.32 22.84
CA ASN A 30 -18.73 11.31 22.05
C ASN A 30 -18.98 11.72 20.58
N GLU A 31 -20.09 12.40 20.28
CA GLU A 31 -20.50 12.72 18.91
C GLU A 31 -19.46 13.57 18.16
N ASP A 32 -18.74 14.42 18.88
CA ASP A 32 -17.72 15.33 18.33
C ASP A 32 -16.33 14.70 18.20
N TYR A 33 -16.17 13.42 18.56
CA TYR A 33 -14.88 12.76 18.43
C TYR A 33 -14.53 12.49 16.97
N VAL A 34 -13.24 12.30 16.72
CA VAL A 34 -12.68 11.96 15.41
C VAL A 34 -11.82 10.71 15.51
N CYS A 35 -11.76 9.93 14.44
CA CYS A 35 -10.94 8.72 14.36
C CYS A 35 -9.56 9.09 13.80
N ARG A 36 -8.49 8.79 14.52
CA ARG A 36 -7.13 8.85 13.99
C ARG A 36 -6.84 7.60 13.17
N LEU A 37 -6.48 7.77 11.90
CA LEU A 37 -6.10 6.66 11.03
C LEU A 37 -4.70 6.17 11.39
N ARG A 38 -4.59 4.86 11.64
CA ARG A 38 -3.30 4.19 11.91
C ARG A 38 -2.68 3.54 10.67
N LYS A 39 -3.49 3.34 9.64
CA LYS A 39 -3.14 2.72 8.36
C LYS A 39 -3.80 3.52 7.24
N SER A 40 -3.23 3.42 6.06
CA SER A 40 -3.81 4.03 4.88
C SER A 40 -5.16 3.37 4.55
N LEU A 41 -6.07 4.14 3.98
CA LEU A 41 -7.44 3.72 3.67
C LEU A 41 -7.74 4.10 2.22
N TYR A 42 -8.62 3.32 1.58
CA TYR A 42 -9.15 3.68 0.27
C TYR A 42 -9.78 5.08 0.29
N GLY A 43 -9.62 5.82 -0.81
CA GLY A 43 -10.10 7.19 -0.94
C GLY A 43 -9.16 8.26 -0.38
N LEU A 44 -8.12 7.90 0.38
CA LEU A 44 -7.06 8.84 0.71
C LEU A 44 -6.21 9.14 -0.54
N LYS A 45 -5.90 10.41 -0.77
CA LYS A 45 -5.08 10.85 -1.92
C LYS A 45 -3.71 10.17 -1.98
N GLN A 46 -3.12 9.83 -0.83
CA GLN A 46 -1.83 9.14 -0.74
C GLN A 46 -1.94 7.61 -0.67
N ALA A 47 -3.16 7.03 -0.75
CA ALA A 47 -3.38 5.62 -0.46
C ALA A 47 -2.53 4.68 -1.34
N SER A 48 -2.63 4.86 -2.65
CA SER A 48 -1.88 4.06 -3.63
C SER A 48 -0.39 4.25 -3.49
N ARG A 49 0.07 5.45 -3.13
CA ARG A 49 1.50 5.74 -2.94
C ARG A 49 2.05 5.04 -1.70
N GLN A 50 1.33 5.04 -0.58
CA GLN A 50 1.77 4.37 0.64
C GLN A 50 1.77 2.84 0.48
N TRP A 51 0.79 2.30 -0.25
CA TRP A 51 0.83 0.90 -0.67
C TRP A 51 2.07 0.60 -1.52
N TYR A 52 2.30 1.37 -2.59
CA TYR A 52 3.44 1.17 -3.48
C TYR A 52 4.77 1.19 -2.71
N LYS A 53 4.98 2.16 -1.80
CA LYS A 53 6.18 2.24 -0.96
C LYS A 53 6.36 0.99 -0.11
N LYS A 54 5.27 0.51 0.51
CA LYS A 54 5.31 -0.72 1.31
C LYS A 54 5.68 -1.93 0.47
N PHE A 55 5.06 -2.05 -0.70
CA PHE A 55 5.32 -3.13 -1.64
C PHE A 55 6.76 -3.12 -2.12
N GLU A 56 7.26 -1.97 -2.57
CA GLU A 56 8.64 -1.78 -3.00
C GLU A 56 9.63 -2.21 -1.92
N PHE A 57 9.41 -1.77 -0.67
CA PHE A 57 10.25 -2.15 0.46
C PHE A 57 10.31 -3.68 0.63
N VAL A 58 9.15 -4.34 0.69
CA VAL A 58 9.06 -5.80 0.85
C VAL A 58 9.71 -6.53 -0.32
N MET A 59 9.47 -6.10 -1.56
CA MET A 59 10.08 -6.72 -2.75
C MET A 59 11.60 -6.58 -2.75
N CYS A 60 12.13 -5.43 -2.33
CA CYS A 60 13.56 -5.22 -2.18
C CYS A 60 14.16 -6.17 -1.12
N GLU A 61 13.50 -6.36 0.03
CA GLU A 61 13.93 -7.32 1.05
C GLU A 61 13.92 -8.77 0.51
N GLN A 62 13.00 -9.09 -0.39
CA GLN A 62 12.96 -10.39 -1.09
C GLN A 62 13.96 -10.49 -2.25
N GLY A 63 14.84 -9.51 -2.45
CA GLY A 63 15.91 -9.54 -3.46
C GLY A 63 15.47 -9.15 -4.87
N TYR A 64 14.27 -8.60 -5.04
CA TYR A 64 13.88 -7.98 -6.30
C TYR A 64 14.49 -6.59 -6.41
N LYS A 65 14.75 -6.15 -7.64
CA LYS A 65 15.22 -4.80 -7.97
C LYS A 65 14.19 -4.12 -8.84
N LYS A 66 13.77 -2.93 -8.43
CA LYS A 66 12.95 -2.05 -9.25
C LYS A 66 13.72 -1.56 -10.47
N THR A 67 13.08 -1.48 -11.63
CA THR A 67 13.70 -0.89 -12.82
C THR A 67 13.67 0.64 -12.79
N THR A 68 14.60 1.27 -13.52
CA THR A 68 14.64 2.74 -13.67
C THR A 68 13.73 3.24 -14.80
N PHE A 69 13.34 2.36 -15.72
CA PHE A 69 12.48 2.70 -16.84
C PHE A 69 11.00 2.77 -16.44
N ASP A 70 10.57 1.83 -15.58
CA ASP A 70 9.21 1.79 -15.06
C ASP A 70 9.24 1.36 -13.59
N HIS A 71 8.64 2.20 -12.73
CA HIS A 71 8.60 1.98 -11.29
C HIS A 71 7.68 0.82 -10.88
N CYS A 72 6.79 0.37 -11.77
CA CYS A 72 5.91 -0.76 -11.54
C CYS A 72 6.57 -2.12 -11.86
N VAL A 73 7.80 -2.11 -12.40
CA VAL A 73 8.50 -3.33 -12.83
C VAL A 73 9.59 -3.70 -11.82
N PHE A 74 9.53 -4.92 -11.33
CA PHE A 74 10.50 -5.51 -10.41
C PHE A 74 11.13 -6.75 -11.03
N VAL A 75 12.45 -6.87 -10.96
CA VAL A 75 13.21 -7.99 -11.54
C VAL A 75 14.07 -8.65 -10.49
N ARG A 76 13.99 -9.97 -10.38
CA ARG A 76 14.92 -10.77 -9.59
C ARG A 76 15.61 -11.78 -10.50
N LYS A 77 16.93 -11.70 -10.59
CA LYS A 77 17.76 -12.66 -11.34
C LYS A 77 18.28 -13.74 -10.40
N PHE A 78 18.23 -14.99 -10.83
CA PHE A 78 18.76 -16.15 -10.12
C PHE A 78 20.02 -16.70 -10.81
N SER A 79 20.08 -16.63 -12.14
CA SER A 79 21.27 -16.93 -12.97
C SER A 79 21.26 -16.08 -14.25
N GLU A 80 22.19 -16.31 -15.18
CA GLU A 80 22.26 -15.54 -16.45
C GLU A 80 20.98 -15.63 -17.28
N ASN A 81 20.34 -16.79 -17.30
CA ASN A 81 19.13 -17.06 -18.10
C ASN A 81 17.88 -17.35 -17.24
N ASP A 82 17.97 -17.17 -15.92
CA ASP A 82 16.86 -17.40 -15.00
C ASP A 82 16.53 -16.14 -14.19
N PHE A 83 15.33 -15.62 -14.39
CA PHE A 83 14.84 -14.43 -13.73
C PHE A 83 13.31 -14.39 -13.67
N ILE A 84 12.79 -13.66 -12.70
CA ILE A 84 11.37 -13.33 -12.58
C ILE A 84 11.20 -11.83 -12.83
N ILE A 85 10.22 -11.48 -13.66
CA ILE A 85 9.69 -10.12 -13.80
C ILE A 85 8.34 -10.10 -13.11
N LEU A 86 8.16 -9.17 -12.18
CA LEU A 86 6.89 -8.88 -11.53
C LEU A 86 6.44 -7.47 -11.94
N LEU A 87 5.18 -7.35 -12.28
CA LEU A 87 4.51 -6.09 -12.60
C LEU A 87 3.55 -5.78 -11.46
N LEU A 88 3.47 -4.53 -11.03
CA LEU A 88 2.48 -4.08 -10.07
C LEU A 88 1.62 -2.99 -10.72
N TYR A 89 0.32 -3.21 -10.81
CA TYR A 89 -0.64 -2.20 -11.21
C TYR A 89 -1.67 -1.99 -10.10
N VAL A 90 -1.48 -0.95 -9.31
CA VAL A 90 -2.32 -0.65 -8.13
C VAL A 90 -2.32 -1.86 -7.16
N ASP A 91 -3.36 -2.68 -7.18
CA ASP A 91 -3.58 -3.87 -6.37
C ASP A 91 -3.40 -5.20 -7.13
N ASP A 92 -3.23 -5.16 -8.45
CA ASP A 92 -2.95 -6.31 -9.31
C ASP A 92 -1.45 -6.58 -9.48
N MET A 93 -1.08 -7.87 -9.44
CA MET A 93 0.26 -8.38 -9.72
C MET A 93 0.31 -9.48 -10.77
#